data_AF-A0A1Q4YRP4-F1
#
_entry.id   AF-A0A1Q4YRP4-F1
#
_cell.length_a   1.000
_cell.length_b   1.000
_cell.length_c   1.000
_cell.angle_alpha   90.00
_cell.angle_beta   90.00
_cell.angle_gamma   90.00
#
_symmetry.space_group_name_H-M   'P 1'
#
loop_
_entity.id
_entity.type
_entity.pdbx_description
1 polymer ?
#
loop_
_entity_poly.entity_id
_entity_poly.type
_entity_poly.pdbx_seq_one_letter_code
_entity_poly.pdbx_strand_id
1 'polypeptide(L)'
;MEGGSVRTMRSVTAALAGAAVALGLVVAVAAPANAAVPDGYYLQPFDPTVWRVDDGVARAISPEEWAAAGFPRPAPSPTDYVQYPWSWTIYAVTFWDDAEATWDWDRLDASQWRASGSPVPRPTGWIAGSWLYRFSTAPDENFVEAPDRSVHKLTHDEWAATGFRTPGSRYDEGFLKLSWAPNVMWMTGLSTGVGRSITYDDWQRQAFPTPRVVQRVVNDRFYKSATSPVIYYQGPAFHRAITAEEWVGAGRPAPEIRTP
;
A
#
# COMPACT_ATOMS: atom_id res chain seq x y z
N MET A 1 3.14 58.07 43.79
CA MET A 1 2.49 57.73 42.51
C MET A 1 3.51 56.97 41.68
N GLU A 2 3.21 55.69 41.50
CA GLU A 2 3.72 54.68 40.56
C GLU A 2 5.18 54.69 40.11
N GLY A 3 5.88 53.62 40.49
CA GLY A 3 7.08 53.12 39.83
C GLY A 3 6.77 52.00 38.84
N GLY A 4 7.71 51.75 37.92
CA GLY A 4 7.70 50.60 37.01
C GLY A 4 9.12 50.27 36.61
N SER A 5 9.70 49.25 37.25
CA SER A 5 11.07 48.76 37.06
C SER A 5 11.10 47.59 36.08
N VAL A 6 12.24 47.47 35.39
CA VAL A 6 12.67 46.46 34.42
C VAL A 6 12.41 45.02 34.88
N ARG A 7 12.02 44.11 33.96
CA ARG A 7 12.45 42.69 34.01
C ARG A 7 12.32 41.93 32.70
N THR A 8 13.48 41.56 32.18
CA THR A 8 13.80 40.42 31.31
C THR A 8 13.12 39.14 31.82
N MET A 9 12.36 38.43 30.97
CA MET A 9 11.90 37.07 31.29
C MET A 9 12.95 36.05 30.88
N ARG A 10 13.63 35.52 31.91
CA ARG A 10 14.36 34.24 31.90
C ARG A 10 13.35 33.08 31.93
N SER A 11 13.67 32.04 31.16
CA SER A 11 13.42 30.60 31.40
C SER A 11 12.47 30.19 32.54
N VAL A 12 11.43 29.44 32.20
CA VAL A 12 10.69 28.60 33.16
C VAL A 12 11.01 27.13 32.85
N THR A 13 11.92 26.58 33.64
CA THR A 13 11.95 25.17 34.04
C THR A 13 10.59 24.77 34.62
N ALA A 14 9.95 23.74 34.07
CA ALA A 14 8.89 23.02 34.74
C ALA A 14 9.43 21.66 35.20
N ALA A 15 9.92 21.62 36.44
CA ALA A 15 9.99 20.39 37.21
C ALA A 15 8.62 20.18 37.86
N LEU A 16 7.98 19.05 37.59
CA LEU A 16 6.85 18.58 38.38
C LEU A 16 7.21 17.22 38.96
N ALA A 17 7.65 17.25 40.23
CA ALA A 17 7.61 16.10 41.11
C ALA A 17 6.17 15.93 41.60
N GLY A 18 5.54 14.83 41.25
CA GLY A 18 4.24 14.39 41.78
C GLY A 18 4.34 12.93 42.18
N ALA A 19 4.52 12.68 43.47
CA ALA A 19 4.40 11.35 44.04
C ALA A 19 2.90 11.02 44.22
N ALA A 20 2.42 10.03 43.47
CA ALA A 20 1.15 9.37 43.71
C ALA A 20 1.39 7.86 43.77
N VAL A 21 1.31 7.30 44.98
CA VAL A 21 1.23 5.86 45.20
C VAL A 21 -0.19 5.42 44.85
N ALA A 22 -0.34 4.78 43.70
CA ALA A 22 -1.52 4.03 43.32
C ALA A 22 -1.07 2.74 42.63
N LEU A 23 -1.48 1.59 43.17
CA LEU A 23 -1.38 0.29 42.51
C LEU A 23 -2.24 0.33 41.24
N GLY A 24 -1.60 0.62 40.12
CA GLY A 24 -2.20 0.63 38.79
C GLY A 24 -1.17 0.12 37.81
N LEU A 25 -1.57 -0.82 36.95
CA LEU A 25 -0.78 -1.30 35.82
C LEU A 25 -0.26 -0.09 35.03
N VAL A 26 1.03 0.20 35.17
CA VAL A 26 1.73 1.14 34.30
C VAL A 26 1.96 0.41 32.99
N VAL A 27 1.01 0.52 32.06
CA VAL A 27 1.35 0.34 30.64
C VAL A 27 2.13 1.59 30.28
N ALA A 28 3.45 1.54 30.46
CA ALA A 28 4.34 2.53 29.90
C ALA A 28 4.25 2.40 28.38
N VAL A 29 3.33 3.15 27.75
CA VAL A 29 3.43 3.44 26.32
C VAL A 29 4.53 4.49 26.21
N ALA A 30 5.78 4.03 26.20
CA ALA A 30 6.88 4.85 25.73
C ALA A 30 6.64 5.12 24.25
N ALA A 31 6.26 6.36 23.92
CA ALA A 31 6.49 6.87 22.58
C ALA A 31 8.00 6.82 22.34
N PRO A 32 8.50 6.21 21.26
CA PRO A 32 9.92 6.28 21.01
C PRO A 32 10.25 7.72 20.63
N ALA A 33 10.92 8.43 21.53
CA ALA A 33 11.95 9.34 21.09
C ALA A 33 13.07 8.42 20.57
N ASN A 34 12.98 8.01 19.31
CA ASN A 34 14.06 7.27 18.68
C ASN A 34 15.26 8.21 18.69
N ALA A 35 16.35 7.73 19.25
CA ALA A 35 17.67 8.27 19.04
C ALA A 35 18.45 7.13 18.37
N ALA A 36 19.49 7.48 17.60
CA ALA A 36 20.38 6.50 17.00
C ALA A 36 20.72 5.36 17.98
N VAL A 37 20.57 4.13 17.51
CA VAL A 37 20.92 2.95 18.31
C VAL A 37 22.41 3.01 18.62
N PRO A 38 22.84 2.86 19.89
CA PRO A 38 24.26 2.88 20.23
C PRO A 38 25.04 1.79 19.49
N ASP A 39 26.34 2.02 19.30
CA ASP A 39 27.22 1.00 18.75
C ASP A 39 27.19 -0.28 19.59
N GLY A 40 27.14 -1.43 18.91
CA GLY A 40 27.02 -2.71 19.58
C GLY A 40 26.51 -3.83 18.70
N TYR A 41 26.08 -4.91 19.37
CA TYR A 41 25.56 -6.12 18.73
C TYR A 41 24.10 -6.29 19.09
N TYR A 42 23.28 -6.59 18.10
CA TYR A 42 21.83 -6.65 18.22
C TYR A 42 21.24 -7.92 17.63
N LEU A 43 20.10 -8.34 18.17
CA LEU A 43 19.26 -9.38 17.63
C LEU A 43 17.85 -8.83 17.44
N GLN A 44 17.29 -9.06 16.26
CA GLN A 44 15.87 -8.87 16.04
C GLN A 44 15.10 -9.96 16.79
N PRO A 45 13.97 -9.66 17.47
CA PRO A 45 13.26 -10.66 18.26
C PRO A 45 12.70 -11.86 17.47
N PHE A 46 12.69 -11.76 16.14
CA PHE A 46 12.09 -12.72 15.21
C PHE A 46 13.10 -13.39 14.28
N ASP A 47 14.39 -12.99 14.33
CA ASP A 47 15.44 -13.47 13.44
C ASP A 47 16.73 -13.76 14.26
N PRO A 48 17.38 -14.93 14.08
CA PRO A 48 18.61 -15.27 14.81
C PRO A 48 19.87 -14.54 14.28
N THR A 49 19.77 -13.75 13.22
CA THR A 49 20.90 -13.02 12.62
C THR A 49 21.41 -11.95 13.57
N VAL A 50 22.70 -12.01 13.89
CA VAL A 50 23.37 -10.97 14.68
C VAL A 50 23.63 -9.77 13.78
N TRP A 51 23.20 -8.61 14.25
CA TRP A 51 23.48 -7.32 13.64
C TRP A 51 24.57 -6.62 14.43
N ARG A 52 25.44 -5.90 13.73
CA ARG A 52 26.41 -4.98 14.33
C ARG A 52 26.03 -3.56 13.92
N VAL A 53 25.98 -2.66 14.89
CA VAL A 53 25.80 -1.22 14.69
C VAL A 53 27.13 -0.55 14.97
N ASP A 54 27.65 0.19 14.00
CA ASP A 54 28.84 1.01 14.12
C ASP A 54 28.54 2.39 13.50
N ASP A 55 28.78 3.48 14.23
CA ASP A 55 28.53 4.86 13.77
C ASP A 55 27.11 5.05 13.20
N GLY A 56 26.12 4.43 13.84
CA GLY A 56 24.70 4.47 13.43
C GLY A 56 24.33 3.60 12.22
N VAL A 57 25.27 2.83 11.67
CA VAL A 57 25.03 1.94 10.54
C VAL A 57 24.87 0.51 11.02
N ALA A 58 23.68 -0.06 10.82
CA ALA A 58 23.41 -1.47 11.11
C ALA A 58 23.78 -2.37 9.93
N ARG A 59 24.47 -3.48 10.20
CA ARG A 59 24.75 -4.54 9.22
C ARG A 59 24.65 -5.92 9.85
N ALA A 60 24.09 -6.88 9.11
CA ALA A 60 24.16 -8.28 9.48
C ALA A 60 25.62 -8.76 9.45
N ILE A 61 26.01 -9.57 10.44
CA ILE A 61 27.35 -10.15 10.53
C ILE A 61 27.29 -11.67 10.50
N SER A 62 28.35 -12.31 10.00
CA SER A 62 28.42 -13.77 9.98
C SER A 62 28.76 -14.33 11.37
N PRO A 63 28.46 -15.62 11.63
CA PRO A 63 28.87 -16.28 12.87
C PRO A 63 30.39 -16.22 13.11
N GLU A 64 31.20 -16.27 12.06
CA GLU A 64 32.67 -16.19 12.15
C GLU A 64 33.12 -14.79 12.58
N GLU A 65 32.47 -13.73 12.06
CA GLU A 65 32.76 -12.37 12.47
C GLU A 65 32.36 -12.13 13.93
N TRP A 66 31.19 -12.63 14.34
CA TRP A 66 30.74 -12.55 15.73
C TRP A 66 31.65 -13.35 16.68
N ALA A 67 32.15 -14.51 16.23
CA ALA A 67 33.13 -15.31 16.97
C ALA A 67 34.47 -14.58 17.11
N ALA A 68 34.95 -13.92 16.05
CA ALA A 68 36.17 -13.12 16.08
C ALA A 68 36.07 -11.94 17.06
N ALA A 69 34.85 -11.41 17.28
CA ALA A 69 34.57 -10.41 18.30
C ALA A 69 34.46 -10.97 19.73
N GLY A 70 34.55 -12.29 19.92
CA GLY A 70 34.47 -12.95 21.22
C GLY A 70 33.04 -13.25 21.70
N PHE A 71 32.08 -13.41 20.78
CA PHE A 71 30.67 -13.66 21.08
C PHE A 71 30.05 -12.66 22.07
N PRO A 72 30.18 -11.34 21.84
CA PRO A 72 29.51 -10.36 22.68
C PRO A 72 28.00 -10.64 22.68
N ARG A 73 27.40 -10.67 23.87
CA ARG A 73 25.96 -10.95 24.01
C ARG A 73 25.16 -9.86 23.31
N PRO A 74 24.35 -10.17 22.27
CA PRO A 74 23.59 -9.16 21.58
C PRO A 74 22.45 -8.61 22.45
N ALA A 75 22.18 -7.31 22.34
CA ALA A 75 20.99 -6.67 22.88
C ALA A 75 19.77 -6.91 21.95
N PRO A 76 18.54 -6.86 22.45
CA PRO A 76 17.37 -6.82 21.57
C PRO A 76 17.37 -5.52 20.77
N SER A 77 17.05 -5.60 19.48
CA SER A 77 16.85 -4.41 18.64
C SER A 77 15.54 -3.68 19.01
N PRO A 78 15.47 -2.35 18.84
CA PRO A 78 14.22 -1.61 19.01
C PRO A 78 13.30 -1.89 17.81
N THR A 79 12.30 -2.74 18.03
CA THR A 79 11.39 -3.20 16.98
C THR A 79 9.94 -2.87 17.35
N ASP A 80 9.22 -2.21 16.45
CA ASP A 80 7.75 -2.07 16.48
C ASP A 80 7.12 -3.06 15.50
N TYR A 81 5.87 -3.43 15.73
CA TYR A 81 5.13 -4.36 14.89
C TYR A 81 3.88 -3.69 14.39
N VAL A 82 3.72 -3.65 13.07
CA VAL A 82 2.68 -2.87 12.42
C VAL A 82 1.90 -3.70 11.42
N GLN A 83 0.67 -3.29 11.16
CA GLN A 83 -0.15 -3.83 10.09
C GLN A 83 -1.04 -2.75 9.50
N TYR A 84 -1.46 -2.94 8.26
CA TYR A 84 -2.55 -2.15 7.71
C TYR A 84 -3.88 -2.56 8.37
N PRO A 85 -4.82 -1.63 8.65
CA PRO A 85 -6.13 -1.98 9.22
C PRO A 85 -6.96 -2.97 8.39
N TRP A 86 -6.70 -3.03 7.08
CA TRP A 86 -7.39 -3.86 6.10
C TRP A 86 -6.62 -5.14 5.71
N SER A 87 -5.43 -5.38 6.28
CA SER A 87 -4.60 -6.56 6.02
C SER A 87 -4.29 -7.32 7.31
N TRP A 88 -4.10 -8.63 7.18
CA TRP A 88 -3.64 -9.51 8.26
C TRP A 88 -2.12 -9.73 8.25
N THR A 89 -1.42 -9.20 7.25
CA THR A 89 0.03 -9.31 7.18
C THR A 89 0.67 -8.37 8.19
N ILE A 90 1.50 -8.95 9.07
CA ILE A 90 2.24 -8.22 10.10
C ILE A 90 3.64 -7.95 9.57
N TYR A 91 4.12 -6.74 9.83
CA TYR A 91 5.47 -6.31 9.52
C TYR A 91 6.18 -5.90 10.81
N ALA A 92 7.44 -6.29 10.95
CA ALA A 92 8.33 -5.72 11.94
C ALA A 92 9.05 -4.51 11.35
N VAL A 93 9.24 -3.49 12.17
CA VAL A 93 10.00 -2.28 11.84
C VAL A 93 11.09 -2.13 12.87
N THR A 94 12.34 -2.34 12.46
CA THR A 94 13.50 -2.19 13.34
C THR A 94 14.13 -0.82 13.11
N PHE A 95 14.22 -0.02 14.16
CA PHE A 95 14.70 1.36 14.10
C PHE A 95 16.20 1.40 14.40
N TRP A 96 17.05 1.51 13.38
CA TRP A 96 18.49 1.64 13.59
C TRP A 96 18.91 3.09 13.86
N ASP A 97 18.20 4.05 13.26
CA ASP A 97 18.38 5.49 13.45
C ASP A 97 17.05 6.24 13.22
N ASP A 98 17.06 7.57 13.32
CA ASP A 98 15.88 8.44 13.19
C ASP A 98 15.36 8.54 11.75
N ALA A 99 16.23 8.31 10.77
CA ALA A 99 15.88 8.39 9.36
C ALA A 99 15.13 7.14 8.89
N GLU A 100 13.93 7.28 8.32
CA GLU A 100 13.15 6.14 7.76
C GLU A 100 13.96 5.27 6.78
N ALA A 101 14.93 5.86 6.09
CA ALA A 101 15.82 5.16 5.16
C ALA A 101 16.77 4.15 5.82
N THR A 102 16.99 4.25 7.13
CA THR A 102 17.80 3.30 7.91
C THR A 102 16.95 2.25 8.59
N TRP A 103 15.62 2.32 8.51
CA TRP A 103 14.76 1.32 9.15
C TRP A 103 14.72 0.04 8.36
N ASP A 104 14.72 -1.09 9.06
CA ASP A 104 14.54 -2.40 8.46
C ASP A 104 13.09 -2.84 8.56
N TRP A 105 12.51 -3.30 7.45
CA TRP A 105 11.09 -3.62 7.31
C TRP A 105 10.92 -5.07 6.88
N ASP A 106 10.52 -5.91 7.82
CA ASP A 106 10.39 -7.34 7.60
C ASP A 106 8.94 -7.77 7.60
N ARG A 107 8.52 -8.44 6.53
CA ARG A 107 7.25 -9.18 6.54
C ARG A 107 7.43 -10.41 7.42
N LEU A 108 6.60 -10.56 8.45
CA LEU A 108 6.67 -11.71 9.33
C LEU A 108 5.78 -12.85 8.85
N ASP A 109 6.32 -14.06 8.90
CA ASP A 109 5.50 -15.27 8.90
C ASP A 109 4.99 -15.62 10.31
N ALA A 110 4.13 -16.63 10.40
CA ALA A 110 3.53 -17.03 11.67
C ALA A 110 4.55 -17.56 12.70
N SER A 111 5.70 -18.07 12.27
CA SER A 111 6.75 -18.59 13.15
C SER A 111 7.60 -17.45 13.73
N GLN A 112 8.02 -16.52 12.87
CA GLN A 112 8.71 -15.29 13.25
C GLN A 112 7.87 -14.44 14.21
N TRP A 113 6.57 -14.33 13.93
CA TRP A 113 5.64 -13.64 14.80
C TRP A 113 5.53 -14.29 16.18
N ARG A 114 5.45 -15.62 16.25
CA ARG A 114 5.46 -16.35 17.53
C ARG A 114 6.79 -16.19 18.27
N ALA A 115 7.92 -16.21 17.55
CA ALA A 115 9.25 -16.01 18.13
C ALA A 115 9.38 -14.63 18.80
N SER A 116 8.75 -13.59 18.22
CA SER A 116 8.68 -12.25 18.80
C SER A 116 7.80 -12.11 20.06
N GLY A 117 7.13 -13.20 20.48
CA GLY A 117 6.18 -13.17 21.60
C GLY A 117 4.76 -12.75 21.22
N SER A 118 4.46 -12.62 19.93
CA SER A 118 3.14 -12.23 19.41
C SER A 118 2.55 -10.95 20.03
N PRO A 119 3.27 -9.81 20.01
CA PRO A 119 2.74 -8.53 20.51
C PRO A 119 1.44 -8.11 19.80
N VAL A 120 0.73 -7.07 20.23
CA VAL A 120 -0.42 -6.58 19.43
C VAL A 120 0.12 -5.64 18.35
N PRO A 121 -0.08 -5.91 17.05
CA PRO A 121 0.45 -5.04 16.00
C PRO A 121 -0.30 -3.71 15.99
N ARG A 122 0.44 -2.61 15.88
CA ARG A 122 -0.12 -1.27 15.78
C ARG A 122 -0.66 -1.01 14.36
N PRO A 123 -1.85 -0.42 14.20
CA PRO A 123 -2.30 0.02 12.89
C PRO A 123 -1.36 1.10 12.33
N THR A 124 -1.02 1.00 11.05
CA THR A 124 -0.24 2.01 10.32
C THR A 124 -0.91 2.37 9.00
N GLY A 125 -0.71 3.62 8.55
CA GLY A 125 -1.14 4.08 7.23
C GLY A 125 -0.10 3.85 6.14
N TRP A 126 1.13 3.45 6.49
CA TRP A 126 2.18 3.17 5.51
C TRP A 126 3.15 2.09 6.01
N ILE A 127 3.57 1.25 5.07
CA ILE A 127 4.62 0.23 5.21
C ILE A 127 5.59 0.41 4.04
N ALA A 128 6.89 0.44 4.31
CA ALA A 128 7.90 0.60 3.26
C ALA A 128 7.80 -0.50 2.19
N GLY A 129 8.08 -0.14 0.94
CA GLY A 129 7.89 -1.02 -0.22
C GLY A 129 6.46 -1.06 -0.77
N SER A 130 5.50 -0.40 -0.12
CA SER A 130 4.16 -0.21 -0.69
C SER A 130 4.20 0.70 -1.92
N TRP A 131 3.27 0.49 -2.85
CA TRP A 131 3.11 1.36 -4.02
C TRP A 131 1.71 1.98 -4.04
N LEU A 132 1.67 3.32 -3.93
CA LEU A 132 0.44 4.10 -4.02
C LEU A 132 0.25 4.57 -5.47
N TYR A 133 -0.94 4.35 -6.04
CA TYR A 133 -1.22 4.67 -7.44
C TYR A 133 -2.69 5.01 -7.71
N ARG A 134 -2.94 5.53 -8.92
CA ARG A 134 -4.27 5.80 -9.50
C ARG A 134 -4.38 5.20 -10.89
N PHE A 135 -5.56 4.71 -11.25
CA PHE A 135 -5.86 4.31 -12.63
C PHE A 135 -6.23 5.52 -13.49
N SER A 136 -5.90 5.49 -14.78
CA SER A 136 -6.25 6.57 -15.71
C SER A 136 -7.76 6.76 -15.89
N THR A 137 -8.55 5.71 -15.61
CA THR A 137 -10.02 5.76 -15.66
C THR A 137 -10.67 6.25 -14.37
N ALA A 138 -9.92 6.35 -13.27
CA ALA A 138 -10.42 6.73 -11.94
C ALA A 138 -9.38 7.62 -11.21
N PRO A 139 -9.18 8.88 -11.68
CA PRO A 139 -8.13 9.76 -11.17
C PRO A 139 -8.39 10.27 -9.73
N ASP A 140 -9.59 10.07 -9.20
CA ASP A 140 -10.00 10.49 -7.85
C ASP A 140 -9.96 9.32 -6.84
N GLU A 141 -9.61 8.11 -7.28
CA GLU A 141 -9.50 6.93 -6.43
C GLU A 141 -8.04 6.55 -6.18
N ASN A 142 -7.62 6.53 -4.91
CA ASN A 142 -6.28 6.13 -4.52
C ASN A 142 -6.24 4.62 -4.21
N PHE A 143 -5.21 3.93 -4.69
CA PHE A 143 -4.99 2.51 -4.42
C PHE A 143 -3.60 2.29 -3.87
N VAL A 144 -3.46 1.39 -2.91
CA VAL A 144 -2.17 0.92 -2.43
C VAL A 144 -2.00 -0.56 -2.76
N GLU A 145 -0.86 -0.92 -3.33
CA GLU A 145 -0.36 -2.29 -3.35
C GLU A 145 0.66 -2.43 -2.21
N ALA A 146 0.35 -3.25 -1.21
CA ALA A 146 1.27 -3.53 -0.11
C ALA A 146 2.42 -4.44 -0.56
N PRO A 147 3.50 -4.59 0.24
CA PRO A 147 4.65 -5.42 -0.12
C PRO A 147 4.28 -6.90 -0.36
N ASP A 148 3.21 -7.39 0.28
CA ASP A 148 2.65 -8.72 0.09
C ASP A 148 1.77 -8.87 -1.16
N ARG A 149 1.71 -7.84 -2.02
CA ARG A 149 0.92 -7.74 -3.27
C ARG A 149 -0.59 -7.64 -3.06
N SER A 150 -1.06 -7.48 -1.83
CA SER A 150 -2.46 -7.16 -1.60
C SER A 150 -2.77 -5.72 -2.07
N VAL A 151 -3.92 -5.54 -2.72
CA VAL A 151 -4.36 -4.24 -3.23
C VAL A 151 -5.55 -3.77 -2.42
N HIS A 152 -5.54 -2.49 -2.03
CA HIS A 152 -6.64 -1.85 -1.32
C HIS A 152 -6.96 -0.48 -1.91
N LYS A 153 -8.25 -0.17 -2.03
CA LYS A 153 -8.71 1.17 -2.41
C LYS A 153 -8.80 2.00 -1.14
N LEU A 154 -7.99 3.04 -1.05
CA LEU A 154 -7.95 3.92 0.11
C LEU A 154 -9.17 4.84 0.15
N THR A 155 -9.78 4.90 1.32
CA THR A 155 -10.61 6.04 1.72
C THR A 155 -9.76 7.30 1.89
N HIS A 156 -10.41 8.46 2.02
CA HIS A 156 -9.71 9.71 2.30
C HIS A 156 -8.90 9.63 3.61
N ASP A 157 -9.46 9.06 4.67
CA ASP A 157 -8.80 9.00 5.98
C ASP A 157 -7.62 8.02 5.98
N GLU A 158 -7.73 6.90 5.26
CA GLU A 158 -6.60 5.99 5.07
C GLU A 158 -5.49 6.65 4.24
N TRP A 159 -5.84 7.44 3.21
CA TRP A 159 -4.85 8.21 2.47
C TRP A 159 -4.21 9.30 3.35
N ALA A 160 -4.98 9.99 4.20
CA ALA A 160 -4.45 10.94 5.16
C ALA A 160 -3.48 10.27 6.16
N ALA A 161 -3.79 9.04 6.60
CA ALA A 161 -2.92 8.25 7.48
C ALA A 161 -1.58 7.87 6.82
N THR A 162 -1.47 7.90 5.49
CA THR A 162 -0.18 7.76 4.79
C THR A 162 0.70 9.01 4.91
N GLY A 163 0.16 10.12 5.41
CA GLY A 163 0.75 11.45 5.33
C GLY A 163 0.49 12.15 4.00
N PHE A 164 -0.63 11.84 3.33
CA PHE A 164 -0.95 12.32 1.97
C PHE A 164 0.17 12.04 0.96
N ARG A 165 0.77 10.85 1.01
CA ARG A 165 1.77 10.43 0.01
C ARG A 165 1.19 10.60 -1.39
N THR A 166 2.00 11.08 -2.33
CA THR A 166 1.53 11.34 -3.70
C THR A 166 1.40 10.02 -4.46
N PRO A 167 0.21 9.67 -4.97
CA PRO A 167 0.05 8.48 -5.79
C PRO A 167 0.79 8.61 -7.12
N GLY A 168 1.43 7.52 -7.56
CA GLY A 168 1.85 7.36 -8.94
C GLY A 168 0.65 7.22 -9.88
N SER A 169 0.91 7.21 -11.19
CA SER A 169 -0.11 6.97 -12.20
C SER A 169 0.12 5.62 -12.88
N ARG A 170 -0.93 4.80 -12.97
CA ARG A 170 -1.01 3.72 -13.97
C ARG A 170 -1.52 4.32 -15.28
N TYR A 171 -0.56 4.89 -16.01
CA TYR A 171 -0.82 5.55 -17.28
C TYR A 171 -1.31 4.53 -18.31
N ASP A 172 -2.29 4.93 -19.12
CA ASP A 172 -2.91 4.12 -20.17
C ASP A 172 -3.57 2.81 -19.68
N GLU A 173 -3.79 2.66 -18.38
CA GLU A 173 -4.47 1.52 -17.77
C GLU A 173 -5.73 1.93 -17.01
N GLY A 174 -6.67 1.01 -16.90
CA GLY A 174 -7.82 1.17 -16.02
C GLY A 174 -8.98 0.25 -16.36
N PHE A 175 -10.16 0.59 -15.86
CA PHE A 175 -11.36 -0.24 -15.95
C PHE A 175 -12.41 0.48 -16.78
N LEU A 176 -12.96 -0.23 -17.76
CA LEU A 176 -14.05 0.25 -18.60
C LEU A 176 -15.28 -0.63 -18.44
N LYS A 177 -16.46 -0.05 -18.64
CA LYS A 177 -17.71 -0.77 -18.82
C LYS A 177 -18.43 -0.21 -20.04
N LEU A 178 -18.89 -1.08 -20.92
CA LEU A 178 -19.75 -0.66 -22.03
C LEU A 178 -21.12 -0.29 -21.48
N SER A 179 -21.67 0.88 -21.86
CA SER A 179 -22.98 1.34 -21.39
C SER A 179 -24.13 0.38 -21.72
N TRP A 180 -23.94 -0.47 -22.72
CA TRP A 180 -24.91 -1.41 -23.26
C TRP A 180 -24.58 -2.88 -22.95
N ALA A 181 -23.52 -3.16 -22.18
CA ALA A 181 -23.16 -4.53 -21.78
C ALA A 181 -22.87 -4.64 -20.27
N PRO A 182 -23.08 -5.81 -19.66
CA PRO A 182 -22.93 -5.96 -18.21
C PRO A 182 -21.46 -6.05 -17.76
N ASN A 183 -20.54 -6.42 -18.65
CA ASN A 183 -19.16 -6.79 -18.29
C ASN A 183 -18.27 -5.59 -17.94
N VAL A 184 -17.36 -5.80 -16.99
CA VAL A 184 -16.23 -4.91 -16.72
C VAL A 184 -15.01 -5.42 -17.49
N MET A 185 -14.22 -4.50 -18.04
CA MET A 185 -12.97 -4.78 -18.71
C MET A 185 -11.81 -4.17 -17.94
N TRP A 186 -10.71 -4.91 -17.84
CA TRP A 186 -9.41 -4.33 -17.51
C TRP A 186 -8.67 -4.02 -18.80
N MET A 187 -8.36 -2.74 -18.99
CA MET A 187 -7.58 -2.19 -20.07
C MET A 187 -6.13 -2.02 -19.62
N THR A 188 -5.21 -2.67 -20.33
CA THR A 188 -3.76 -2.46 -20.17
C THR A 188 -3.21 -1.47 -21.21
N GLY A 189 -4.04 -1.04 -22.16
CA GLY A 189 -3.76 0.05 -23.09
C GLY A 189 -5.05 0.71 -23.54
N LEU A 190 -5.47 1.78 -22.86
CA LEU A 190 -6.67 2.55 -23.20
C LEU A 190 -6.56 3.19 -24.59
N SER A 191 -5.37 3.69 -24.93
CA SER A 191 -5.04 4.38 -26.18
C SER A 191 -5.03 3.45 -27.38
N THR A 192 -4.71 2.18 -27.17
CA THR A 192 -4.64 1.13 -28.21
C THR A 192 -5.86 0.23 -28.23
N GLY A 193 -6.72 0.33 -27.21
CA GLY A 193 -7.88 -0.55 -27.04
C GLY A 193 -7.51 -1.97 -26.58
N VAL A 194 -6.33 -2.16 -25.99
CA VAL A 194 -5.87 -3.47 -25.51
C VAL A 194 -6.37 -3.71 -24.09
N GLY A 195 -7.01 -4.85 -23.89
CA GLY A 195 -7.55 -5.27 -22.60
C GLY A 195 -8.34 -6.57 -22.71
N ARG A 196 -9.02 -6.93 -21.64
CA ARG A 196 -9.89 -8.09 -21.57
C ARG A 196 -11.07 -7.87 -20.64
N SER A 197 -12.17 -8.57 -20.88
CA SER A 197 -13.20 -8.76 -19.87
C SER A 197 -12.62 -9.49 -18.66
N ILE A 198 -13.08 -9.10 -17.49
CA ILE A 198 -12.66 -9.68 -16.22
C ILE A 198 -13.84 -10.27 -15.46
N THR A 199 -13.55 -11.23 -14.59
CA THR A 199 -14.52 -11.79 -13.65
C THR A 199 -14.73 -10.85 -12.46
N TYR A 200 -15.75 -11.14 -11.64
CA TYR A 200 -15.94 -10.43 -10.37
C TYR A 200 -14.70 -10.59 -9.46
N ASP A 201 -14.14 -11.79 -9.36
CA ASP A 201 -12.95 -12.06 -8.54
C ASP A 201 -11.71 -11.31 -9.04
N ASP A 202 -11.54 -11.20 -10.37
CA ASP A 202 -10.48 -10.37 -10.96
C ASP A 202 -10.66 -8.89 -10.58
N TRP A 203 -11.89 -8.38 -10.62
CA TRP A 203 -12.19 -6.99 -10.27
C TRP A 203 -12.02 -6.73 -8.76
N GLN A 204 -12.41 -7.69 -7.93
CA GLN A 204 -12.23 -7.68 -6.48
C GLN A 204 -10.74 -7.66 -6.10
N ARG A 205 -9.90 -8.45 -6.79
CA ARG A 205 -8.44 -8.47 -6.58
C ARG A 205 -7.77 -7.11 -6.80
N GLN A 206 -8.43 -6.21 -7.53
CA GLN A 206 -7.96 -4.85 -7.79
C GLN A 206 -8.65 -3.82 -6.87
N ALA A 207 -9.34 -4.27 -5.83
CA ALA A 207 -10.13 -3.48 -4.89
C ALA A 207 -11.29 -2.69 -5.56
N PHE A 208 -11.96 -3.32 -6.53
CA PHE A 208 -13.12 -2.78 -7.23
C PHE A 208 -12.96 -1.34 -7.76
N PRO A 209 -11.97 -1.03 -8.62
CA PRO A 209 -11.84 0.30 -9.18
C PRO A 209 -13.10 0.68 -9.95
N THR A 210 -13.56 1.93 -9.82
CA THR A 210 -14.79 2.36 -10.48
C THR A 210 -14.57 2.37 -12.00
N PRO A 211 -15.30 1.55 -12.79
CA PRO A 211 -15.09 1.51 -14.22
C PRO A 211 -15.63 2.80 -14.86
N ARG A 212 -14.87 3.38 -15.79
CA ARG A 212 -15.39 4.46 -16.63
C ARG A 212 -16.39 3.86 -17.62
N VAL A 213 -17.64 4.30 -17.55
CA VAL A 213 -18.69 3.86 -18.48
C VAL A 213 -18.47 4.55 -19.82
N VAL A 214 -18.39 3.76 -20.89
CA VAL A 214 -18.15 4.23 -22.25
C VAL A 214 -19.13 3.56 -23.21
N GLN A 215 -19.45 4.24 -24.31
CA GLN A 215 -20.28 3.63 -25.35
C GLN A 215 -19.48 2.70 -26.26
N ARG A 216 -18.21 3.02 -26.48
CA ARG A 216 -17.29 2.36 -27.41
C ARG A 216 -15.90 2.29 -26.81
N VAL A 217 -15.13 1.29 -27.21
CA VAL A 217 -13.70 1.17 -26.87
C VAL A 217 -12.89 1.47 -28.12
N VAL A 218 -11.69 2.04 -27.95
CA VAL A 218 -10.77 2.27 -29.08
C VAL A 218 -10.55 0.95 -29.83
N ASN A 219 -10.61 0.99 -31.17
CA ASN A 219 -10.41 -0.16 -32.06
C ASN A 219 -11.42 -1.32 -31.94
N ASP A 220 -12.55 -1.14 -31.24
CA ASP A 220 -13.64 -2.11 -31.30
C ASP A 220 -14.28 -2.15 -32.71
N ARG A 221 -14.81 -3.31 -33.09
CA ARG A 221 -15.37 -3.53 -34.43
C ARG A 221 -16.77 -4.10 -34.36
N PHE A 222 -17.58 -3.66 -35.32
CA PHE A 222 -18.90 -4.20 -35.58
C PHE A 222 -18.89 -4.73 -37.00
N TYR A 223 -19.30 -5.97 -37.21
CA TYR A 223 -19.28 -6.56 -38.53
C TYR A 223 -20.46 -7.52 -38.72
N LYS A 224 -20.81 -7.79 -39.98
CA LYS A 224 -21.80 -8.80 -40.37
C LYS A 224 -21.36 -9.52 -41.64
N SER A 225 -21.90 -10.70 -41.90
CA SER A 225 -21.68 -11.34 -43.21
C SER A 225 -22.55 -10.66 -44.28
N ALA A 226 -22.13 -10.72 -45.54
CA ALA A 226 -22.92 -10.18 -46.66
C ALA A 226 -24.32 -10.82 -46.78
N THR A 227 -24.48 -12.05 -46.28
CA THR A 227 -25.70 -12.86 -46.38
C THR A 227 -26.52 -12.89 -45.09
N SER A 228 -26.07 -12.27 -43.99
CA SER A 228 -26.73 -12.31 -42.69
C SER A 228 -26.94 -10.92 -42.11
N PRO A 229 -28.12 -10.62 -41.53
CA PRO A 229 -28.34 -9.38 -40.80
C PRO A 229 -27.73 -9.38 -39.40
N VAL A 230 -27.19 -10.51 -38.91
CA VAL A 230 -26.64 -10.62 -37.55
C VAL A 230 -25.37 -9.78 -37.42
N ILE A 231 -25.39 -8.85 -36.47
CA ILE A 231 -24.25 -7.99 -36.16
C ILE A 231 -23.42 -8.66 -35.06
N TYR A 232 -22.12 -8.74 -35.28
CA TYR A 232 -21.13 -9.20 -34.33
C TYR A 232 -20.36 -8.00 -33.79
N TYR A 233 -20.09 -8.02 -32.48
CA TYR A 233 -19.11 -7.16 -31.84
C TYR A 233 -17.81 -7.93 -31.66
N GLN A 234 -16.69 -7.26 -31.89
CA GLN A 234 -15.35 -7.74 -31.61
C GLN A 234 -14.57 -6.65 -30.88
N GLY A 235 -14.20 -6.92 -29.63
CA GLY A 235 -13.38 -6.02 -28.82
C GLY A 235 -13.01 -6.65 -27.47
N PRO A 236 -12.39 -5.87 -26.56
CA PRO A 236 -11.88 -6.37 -25.28
C PRO A 236 -12.93 -7.03 -24.38
N ALA A 237 -14.20 -6.58 -24.48
CA ALA A 237 -15.29 -7.12 -23.70
C ALA A 237 -15.64 -8.57 -24.07
N PHE A 238 -15.71 -8.86 -25.37
CA PHE A 238 -16.13 -10.16 -25.89
C PHE A 238 -16.10 -10.14 -27.43
N HIS A 239 -16.30 -11.33 -27.99
CA HIS A 239 -16.54 -11.52 -29.41
C HIS A 239 -17.80 -12.37 -29.59
N ARG A 240 -18.93 -11.74 -29.92
CA ARG A 240 -20.21 -12.44 -30.13
C ARG A 240 -21.19 -11.64 -30.99
N ALA A 241 -22.25 -12.30 -31.42
CA ALA A 241 -23.45 -11.64 -31.93
C ALA A 241 -24.06 -10.75 -30.83
N ILE A 242 -24.57 -9.58 -31.24
CA ILE A 242 -25.23 -8.62 -30.34
C ILE A 242 -26.69 -8.43 -30.74
N THR A 243 -27.53 -8.03 -29.79
CA THR A 243 -28.93 -7.73 -30.06
C THR A 243 -29.09 -6.39 -30.76
N ALA A 244 -30.30 -6.13 -31.28
CA ALA A 244 -30.63 -4.82 -31.83
C ALA A 244 -30.55 -3.72 -30.76
N GLU A 245 -30.99 -3.98 -29.51
CA GLU A 245 -30.85 -3.00 -28.42
C GLU A 245 -29.39 -2.69 -28.10
N GLU A 246 -28.53 -3.71 -28.06
CA GLU A 246 -27.09 -3.53 -27.82
C GLU A 246 -26.43 -2.72 -28.94
N TRP A 247 -26.77 -2.98 -30.21
CA TRP A 247 -26.29 -2.19 -31.34
C TRP A 247 -26.77 -0.74 -31.30
N VAL A 248 -28.04 -0.50 -30.92
CA VAL A 248 -28.56 0.86 -30.69
C VAL A 248 -27.83 1.53 -29.53
N GLY A 249 -27.62 0.81 -28.42
CA GLY A 249 -26.87 1.28 -27.26
C GLY A 249 -25.42 1.65 -27.60
N ALA A 250 -24.79 0.91 -28.53
CA ALA A 250 -23.47 1.21 -29.07
C ALA A 250 -23.42 2.40 -30.05
N GLY A 251 -24.58 3.02 -30.35
CA GLY A 251 -24.67 4.20 -31.20
C GLY A 251 -24.90 3.89 -32.68
N ARG A 252 -25.44 2.70 -32.98
CA ARG A 252 -25.72 2.22 -34.35
C ARG A 252 -24.52 2.31 -35.31
N PRO A 253 -23.33 1.83 -34.94
CA PRO A 253 -22.18 1.84 -35.84
C PRO A 253 -22.48 1.05 -37.12
N ALA A 254 -22.09 1.61 -38.26
CA ALA A 254 -22.18 0.90 -39.55
C ALA A 254 -21.31 -0.37 -39.49
N PRO A 255 -21.89 -1.57 -39.62
CA PRO A 255 -21.10 -2.79 -39.56
C PRO A 255 -20.23 -2.98 -40.81
N GLU A 256 -18.98 -3.39 -40.63
CA GLU A 256 -18.13 -3.91 -41.69
C GLU A 256 -18.80 -5.12 -42.36
N ILE A 257 -18.85 -5.15 -43.69
CA ILE A 257 -19.30 -6.34 -44.42
C ILE A 257 -18.10 -7.27 -44.59
N ARG A 258 -18.18 -8.47 -44.02
CA ARG A 258 -17.18 -9.52 -44.23
C ARG A 258 -17.73 -10.57 -45.19
N THR A 259 -16.93 -10.90 -46.20
CA THR A 259 -17.13 -12.10 -47.01
C THR A 259 -16.66 -13.32 -46.22
N PRO A 260 -17.31 -14.49 -46.41
CA PRO A 260 -16.86 -15.74 -45.82
C PRO A 260 -15.42 -16.10 -46.21
#